data_AF-A0A7C7PZR3-F1
#
_entry.id   AF-A0A7C7PZR3-F1
#
_cell.length_a   1.000
_cell.length_b   1.000
_cell.length_c   1.000
_cell.angle_alpha   90.00
_cell.angle_beta   90.00
_cell.angle_gamma   90.00
#
_symmetry.space_group_name_H-M   'P 1'
#
loop_
_entity.id
_entity.type
_entity.pdbx_description
1 polymer ?
#
loop_
_entity_poly.entity_id
_entity_poly.type
_entity_poly.pdbx_seq_one_letter_code
_entity_poly.pdbx_strand_id
1 'polypeptide(L)'
;MKAIWALLLSALSGVSEGEFLPPDMIEPGMRGFGLTVFRGRGVDTFEVEALGVLKDWAPKMDLILVRLSGGPDGVLGKAGVIAGMSGSPIFLGGKLAGAVAYGWPFSKEPICGVTPIGAMLEVARRPSNVPDAVPDRKELAPIATPLWLSGFSPSLVSEMRDALERFGMLPVSGGASGSHAADSLSPGSALGVQLVRGDVSATAIGTLTWVQGDTVLAFGHPMFSSGSTALPMTGAYIYDVLPSVYRSFKIGAATGPTGVILQDRLPAIAGVRGRRPDMLPVTVEVGGKGFRFEVVRHPRMGPFFVVYGLASIVAAAEKASGESTVRLEGTLFLRSTLPDTMKVRDLFSGFGAPLQAARSIGWLLSAVMENPFREVRVDSASFHVQVEEKVKLAWIEGVRVDRQVVRPGEDLRVEVFLRRYLGGRDTLAFDLELPEDLGEGQVVLRVGDATHIERWEQERAPGRFVPMDLFQLLQRLGESKPNDRVYVELVAPREGLTVSGAELQRLPPSALSVLKPGRQTATSQPVRETLLLERESPVGAVVRGAHTVELRVERR
;
A
#
# COMPACT_ATOMS: atom_id res chain seq x y z
N MET A 1 -1.72 -22.60 -3.46
CA MET A 1 -0.98 -22.31 -4.71
C MET A 1 -0.86 -23.51 -5.65
N LYS A 2 -0.41 -24.71 -5.24
CA LYS A 2 -0.24 -25.87 -6.16
C LYS A 2 -1.51 -26.26 -6.96
N ALA A 3 -2.69 -26.24 -6.33
CA ALA A 3 -3.96 -26.51 -7.01
C ALA A 3 -4.38 -25.41 -8.02
N ILE A 4 -3.89 -24.18 -7.83
CA ILE A 4 -4.21 -23.02 -8.69
C ILE A 4 -3.39 -23.09 -10.00
N TRP A 5 -2.16 -23.60 -9.93
CA TRP A 5 -1.30 -23.87 -11.08
C TRP A 5 -1.84 -24.97 -12.00
N ALA A 6 -2.37 -26.05 -11.42
CA ALA A 6 -2.91 -27.17 -12.18
C ALA A 6 -4.06 -26.75 -13.12
N LEU A 7 -4.87 -25.77 -12.72
CA LEU A 7 -5.98 -25.24 -13.52
C LEU A 7 -5.50 -24.49 -14.77
N LEU A 8 -4.50 -23.60 -14.64
CA LEU A 8 -3.95 -22.84 -15.78
C LEU A 8 -3.21 -23.75 -16.79
N LEU A 9 -2.48 -24.76 -16.32
CA LEU A 9 -1.75 -25.71 -17.17
C LEU A 9 -2.68 -26.66 -17.96
N SER A 10 -3.79 -27.10 -17.36
CA SER A 10 -4.73 -28.04 -18.02
C SER A 10 -5.50 -27.42 -19.20
N ALA A 11 -5.63 -26.08 -19.26
CA ALA A 11 -6.37 -25.40 -20.31
C ALA A 11 -5.57 -25.27 -21.63
N LEU A 12 -4.23 -25.32 -21.56
CA LEU A 12 -3.34 -25.00 -22.68
C LEU A 12 -3.01 -26.18 -23.61
N SER A 13 -3.49 -27.39 -23.31
CA SER A 13 -3.29 -28.58 -24.14
C SER A 13 -4.16 -28.63 -25.41
N GLY A 14 -5.00 -27.62 -25.65
CA GLY A 14 -5.91 -27.53 -26.80
C GLY A 14 -5.69 -26.33 -27.72
N VAL A 15 -4.55 -25.65 -27.65
CA VAL A 15 -4.24 -24.50 -28.53
C VAL A 15 -3.78 -25.01 -29.90
N SER A 16 -4.46 -24.62 -30.99
CA SER A 16 -4.08 -25.06 -32.34
C SER A 16 -2.93 -24.19 -32.89
N GLU A 17 -1.88 -24.83 -33.43
CA GLU A 17 -0.70 -24.14 -33.99
C GLU A 17 -1.04 -23.21 -35.19
N GLY A 18 -2.23 -23.32 -35.77
CA GLY A 18 -2.68 -22.51 -36.90
C GLY A 18 -3.21 -21.11 -36.54
N GLU A 19 -3.54 -20.86 -35.28
CA GLU A 19 -4.25 -19.63 -34.83
C GLU A 19 -3.33 -18.42 -34.62
N PHE A 20 -2.02 -18.64 -34.46
CA PHE A 20 -1.06 -17.59 -34.10
C PHE A 20 -0.08 -17.25 -35.22
N LEU A 21 0.33 -15.99 -35.27
CA LEU A 21 1.36 -15.51 -36.18
C LEU A 21 2.65 -15.21 -35.39
N PRO A 22 3.72 -16.00 -35.56
CA PRO A 22 4.98 -15.72 -34.89
C PRO A 22 5.68 -14.47 -35.49
N PRO A 23 6.50 -13.75 -34.71
CA PRO A 23 7.16 -12.53 -35.18
C PRO A 23 8.03 -12.73 -36.43
N ASP A 24 8.68 -13.89 -36.59
CA ASP A 24 9.52 -14.20 -37.76
C ASP A 24 8.78 -14.23 -39.10
N MET A 25 7.44 -14.34 -39.07
CA MET A 25 6.60 -14.34 -40.26
C MET A 25 5.97 -12.98 -40.58
N ILE A 26 6.32 -11.93 -39.82
CA ILE A 26 5.74 -10.60 -40.00
C ILE A 26 6.66 -9.75 -40.86
N GLU A 27 6.13 -9.29 -41.99
CA GLU A 27 6.82 -8.41 -42.93
C GLU A 27 6.25 -6.98 -42.89
N PRO A 28 7.08 -5.93 -43.09
CA PRO A 28 6.59 -4.56 -43.24
C PRO A 28 5.53 -4.43 -44.34
N GLY A 29 4.48 -3.66 -44.08
CA GLY A 29 3.34 -3.46 -44.97
C GLY A 29 2.25 -4.54 -44.83
N MET A 30 2.47 -5.59 -44.05
CA MET A 30 1.44 -6.59 -43.76
C MET A 30 0.25 -5.93 -43.05
N ARG A 31 -0.95 -6.11 -43.60
CA ARG A 31 -2.19 -5.52 -43.08
C ARG A 31 -2.99 -6.48 -42.22
N GLY A 32 -3.80 -5.91 -41.35
CA GLY A 32 -4.75 -6.64 -40.55
C GLY A 32 -5.64 -5.71 -39.72
N PHE A 33 -6.10 -6.21 -38.59
CA PHE A 33 -7.03 -5.50 -37.73
C PHE A 33 -6.75 -5.76 -36.25
N GLY A 34 -7.24 -4.88 -35.39
CA GLY A 34 -7.26 -5.11 -33.96
C GLY A 34 -8.63 -4.88 -33.36
N LEU A 35 -8.83 -5.37 -32.13
CA LEU A 35 -10.12 -5.31 -31.43
C LEU A 35 -10.00 -4.54 -30.13
N THR A 36 -10.94 -3.62 -29.86
CA THR A 36 -11.02 -2.92 -28.57
C THR A 36 -12.39 -2.29 -28.40
N VAL A 37 -12.80 -1.94 -27.17
CA VAL A 37 -14.01 -1.15 -26.93
C VAL A 37 -13.67 0.34 -26.92
N PHE A 38 -14.22 1.14 -27.84
CA PHE A 38 -14.10 2.61 -27.77
C PHE A 38 -15.24 3.25 -26.98
N ARG A 39 -16.45 2.67 -27.01
CA ARG A 39 -17.63 3.18 -26.30
C ARG A 39 -18.60 2.06 -25.94
N GLY A 40 -19.25 2.20 -24.80
CA GLY A 40 -20.18 1.21 -24.24
C GLY A 40 -19.46 -0.07 -23.83
N ARG A 41 -19.92 -1.19 -24.37
CA ARG A 41 -19.41 -2.55 -24.10
C ARG A 41 -19.11 -3.35 -25.38
N GLY A 42 -19.53 -2.84 -26.53
CA GLY A 42 -19.34 -3.50 -27.82
C GLY A 42 -17.88 -3.49 -28.22
N VAL A 43 -17.38 -4.62 -28.69
CA VAL A 43 -16.02 -4.71 -29.24
C VAL A 43 -16.05 -4.14 -30.66
N ASP A 44 -15.24 -3.11 -30.88
CA ASP A 44 -15.05 -2.47 -32.17
C ASP A 44 -13.77 -2.99 -32.84
N THR A 45 -13.66 -2.76 -34.14
CA THR A 45 -12.48 -3.08 -34.94
C THR A 45 -11.73 -1.80 -35.35
N PHE A 46 -10.41 -1.88 -35.41
CA PHE A 46 -9.54 -0.86 -36.00
C PHE A 46 -8.51 -1.50 -36.94
N GLU A 47 -7.96 -0.70 -37.84
CA GLU A 47 -7.01 -1.16 -38.87
C GLU A 47 -5.59 -1.16 -38.34
N VAL A 48 -4.77 -2.07 -38.87
CA VAL A 48 -3.38 -2.26 -38.47
C VAL A 48 -2.50 -2.48 -39.69
N GLU A 49 -1.35 -1.81 -39.73
CA GLU A 49 -0.27 -2.08 -40.66
C GLU A 49 1.02 -2.37 -39.89
N ALA A 50 1.66 -3.51 -40.19
CA ALA A 50 2.95 -3.86 -39.62
C ALA A 50 4.05 -2.98 -40.20
N LEU A 51 4.87 -2.39 -39.34
CA LEU A 51 6.05 -1.61 -39.74
C LEU A 51 7.33 -2.47 -39.69
N GLY A 52 7.32 -3.53 -38.89
CA GLY A 52 8.43 -4.47 -38.75
C GLY A 52 8.48 -5.11 -37.36
N VAL A 53 9.56 -5.83 -37.08
CA VAL A 53 9.79 -6.49 -35.79
C VAL A 53 11.13 -6.03 -35.22
N LEU A 54 11.10 -5.54 -33.98
CA LEU A 54 12.30 -5.28 -33.18
C LEU A 54 12.70 -6.58 -32.48
N LYS A 55 13.74 -7.22 -33.01
CA LYS A 55 14.32 -8.45 -32.45
C LYS A 55 15.08 -8.17 -31.16
N ASP A 56 14.94 -9.08 -30.20
CA ASP A 56 15.56 -8.96 -28.87
C ASP A 56 15.34 -7.58 -28.24
N TRP A 57 14.16 -7.01 -28.50
CA TRP A 57 13.72 -5.77 -27.87
C TRP A 57 13.76 -5.91 -26.35
N ALA A 58 13.60 -7.07 -25.74
CA ALA A 58 14.04 -7.30 -24.38
C ALA A 58 14.73 -8.66 -24.30
N PRO A 59 15.37 -9.02 -23.17
CA PRO A 59 15.95 -10.34 -23.00
C PRO A 59 14.96 -11.44 -23.39
N LYS A 60 15.22 -12.12 -24.53
CA LYS A 60 14.38 -13.16 -25.13
C LYS A 60 12.95 -12.71 -25.50
N MET A 61 12.77 -11.45 -25.87
CA MET A 61 11.47 -10.91 -26.25
C MET A 61 11.57 -9.98 -27.45
N ASP A 62 10.85 -10.32 -28.51
CA ASP A 62 10.63 -9.46 -29.66
C ASP A 62 9.50 -8.45 -29.40
N LEU A 63 9.48 -7.38 -30.19
CA LEU A 63 8.37 -6.42 -30.22
C LEU A 63 7.94 -6.15 -31.67
N ILE A 64 6.65 -6.29 -31.96
CA ILE A 64 6.11 -6.00 -33.29
C ILE A 64 5.74 -4.51 -33.32
N LEU A 65 6.26 -3.76 -34.30
CA LEU A 65 5.87 -2.37 -34.51
C LEU A 65 4.72 -2.29 -35.49
N VAL A 66 3.67 -1.57 -35.11
CA VAL A 66 2.50 -1.39 -35.96
C VAL A 66 2.05 0.07 -35.98
N ARG A 67 1.40 0.45 -37.06
CA ARG A 67 0.63 1.67 -37.21
C ARG A 67 -0.86 1.33 -37.12
N LEU A 68 -1.60 2.09 -36.32
CA LEU A 68 -3.04 1.92 -36.13
C LEU A 68 -3.82 2.97 -36.93
N SER A 69 -4.97 2.63 -37.49
CA SER A 69 -5.86 3.59 -38.15
C SER A 69 -7.33 3.25 -37.97
N GLY A 70 -8.21 4.21 -38.27
CA GLY A 70 -9.66 4.03 -38.19
C GLY A 70 -10.20 4.06 -36.75
N GLY A 71 -11.00 3.05 -36.41
CA GLY A 71 -11.90 3.06 -35.26
C GLY A 71 -13.18 3.89 -35.53
N PRO A 72 -14.19 3.83 -34.65
CA PRO A 72 -15.41 4.63 -34.78
C PRO A 72 -15.09 6.11 -34.98
N ASP A 73 -15.71 6.72 -35.99
CA ASP A 73 -15.52 8.13 -36.38
C ASP A 73 -14.06 8.56 -36.60
N GLY A 74 -13.18 7.61 -36.95
CA GLY A 74 -11.76 7.85 -37.18
C GLY A 74 -10.99 8.28 -35.93
N VAL A 75 -11.44 7.88 -34.74
CA VAL A 75 -10.91 8.33 -33.44
C VAL A 75 -9.39 8.16 -33.31
N LEU A 76 -8.79 7.12 -33.88
CA LEU A 76 -7.34 6.90 -33.78
C LEU A 76 -6.51 7.96 -34.51
N GLY A 77 -7.06 8.59 -35.55
CA GLY A 77 -6.41 9.72 -36.23
C GLY A 77 -6.35 10.99 -35.38
N LYS A 78 -7.20 11.10 -34.35
CA LYS A 78 -7.26 12.25 -33.42
C LYS A 78 -6.60 11.94 -32.08
N ALA A 79 -6.82 10.74 -31.57
CA ALA A 79 -6.43 10.32 -30.23
C ALA A 79 -5.08 9.58 -30.18
N GLY A 80 -4.59 9.09 -31.31
CA GLY A 80 -3.38 8.26 -31.33
C GLY A 80 -3.59 6.92 -30.62
N VAL A 81 -2.55 6.45 -29.91
CA VAL A 81 -2.62 5.26 -29.07
C VAL A 81 -3.23 5.62 -27.72
N ILE A 82 -4.38 5.02 -27.38
CA ILE A 82 -5.20 5.42 -26.23
C ILE A 82 -4.84 4.57 -25.00
N ALA A 83 -4.61 5.21 -23.85
CA ALA A 83 -4.49 4.54 -22.57
C ALA A 83 -5.79 3.77 -22.24
N GLY A 84 -5.65 2.47 -22.00
CA GLY A 84 -6.77 1.51 -21.93
C GLY A 84 -6.92 0.61 -23.18
N MET A 85 -6.14 0.85 -24.25
CA MET A 85 -5.99 -0.11 -25.36
C MET A 85 -4.95 -1.20 -25.07
N SER A 86 -4.19 -1.11 -23.97
CA SER A 86 -3.24 -2.17 -23.60
C SER A 86 -3.96 -3.51 -23.51
N GLY A 87 -3.46 -4.50 -24.23
CA GLY A 87 -4.09 -5.82 -24.37
C GLY A 87 -5.00 -5.98 -25.58
N SER A 88 -5.20 -4.95 -26.42
CA SER A 88 -6.03 -5.06 -27.62
C SER A 88 -5.39 -6.08 -28.58
N PRO A 89 -6.08 -7.19 -28.91
CA PRO A 89 -5.50 -8.22 -29.77
C PRO A 89 -5.33 -7.70 -31.19
N ILE A 90 -4.20 -8.01 -31.78
CA ILE A 90 -3.82 -7.64 -33.15
C ILE A 90 -3.76 -8.90 -34.01
N PHE A 91 -4.52 -8.89 -35.10
CA PHE A 91 -4.57 -9.95 -36.09
C PHE A 91 -3.92 -9.48 -37.39
N LEU A 92 -2.99 -10.27 -37.92
CA LEU A 92 -2.34 -10.05 -39.21
C LEU A 92 -2.52 -11.31 -40.05
N GLY A 93 -2.95 -11.15 -41.30
CA GLY A 93 -3.27 -12.31 -42.15
C GLY A 93 -4.32 -13.26 -41.55
N GLY A 94 -5.24 -12.74 -40.72
CA GLY A 94 -6.28 -13.53 -40.05
C GLY A 94 -5.81 -14.31 -38.81
N LYS A 95 -4.54 -14.22 -38.43
CA LYS A 95 -3.95 -14.90 -37.28
C LYS A 95 -3.61 -13.92 -36.16
N LEU A 96 -3.74 -14.34 -34.90
CA LEU A 96 -3.41 -13.50 -33.75
C LEU A 96 -1.89 -13.35 -33.64
N ALA A 97 -1.40 -12.13 -33.81
CA ALA A 97 0.03 -11.81 -33.74
C ALA A 97 0.46 -11.42 -32.32
N GLY A 98 -0.42 -10.74 -31.56
CA GLY A 98 -0.08 -10.22 -30.24
C GLY A 98 -1.09 -9.23 -29.68
N ALA A 99 -0.66 -8.42 -28.72
CA ALA A 99 -1.46 -7.34 -28.15
C ALA A 99 -0.74 -6.00 -28.10
N VAL A 100 -1.49 -4.91 -28.33
CA VAL A 100 -1.02 -3.53 -28.11
C VAL A 100 -0.51 -3.37 -26.67
N ALA A 101 0.68 -2.81 -26.50
CA ALA A 101 1.40 -2.85 -25.23
C ALA A 101 2.17 -1.57 -24.93
N TYR A 102 2.94 -1.08 -25.89
CA TYR A 102 3.90 0.00 -25.70
C TYR A 102 3.59 1.17 -26.61
N GLY A 103 3.94 2.38 -26.19
CA GLY A 103 3.79 3.57 -27.00
C GLY A 103 4.72 4.70 -26.56
N TRP A 104 4.74 5.76 -27.35
CA TRP A 104 5.49 6.97 -27.06
C TRP A 104 4.57 8.07 -26.53
N PRO A 105 4.97 8.79 -25.46
CA PRO A 105 4.27 10.01 -25.08
C PRO A 105 4.42 11.07 -26.19
N PHE A 106 3.43 11.95 -26.33
CA PHE A 106 3.42 13.06 -27.31
C PHE A 106 3.58 12.64 -28.78
N SER A 107 3.33 11.37 -29.13
CA SER A 107 3.36 10.93 -30.52
C SER A 107 2.24 11.58 -31.33
N LYS A 108 2.59 12.09 -32.52
CA LYS A 108 1.61 12.60 -33.50
C LYS A 108 0.99 11.50 -34.35
N GLU A 109 1.68 10.37 -34.45
CA GLU A 109 1.23 9.22 -35.24
C GLU A 109 0.80 8.08 -34.32
N PRO A 110 -0.25 7.33 -34.67
CA PRO A 110 -0.74 6.17 -33.92
C PRO A 110 0.16 4.94 -34.10
N ILE A 111 1.45 5.06 -33.75
CA ILE A 111 2.43 3.97 -33.79
C ILE A 111 2.57 3.37 -32.40
N CYS A 112 2.52 2.05 -32.29
CA CYS A 112 2.69 1.33 -31.03
C CYS A 112 3.53 0.06 -31.17
N GLY A 113 4.01 -0.42 -30.02
CA GLY A 113 4.59 -1.73 -29.87
C GLY A 113 3.54 -2.76 -29.45
N VAL A 114 3.58 -3.91 -30.11
CA VAL A 114 2.71 -5.07 -29.90
C VAL A 114 3.54 -6.20 -29.32
N THR A 115 3.17 -6.67 -28.14
CA THR A 115 3.76 -7.84 -27.48
C THR A 115 3.31 -9.10 -28.21
N PRO A 116 4.21 -9.95 -28.73
CA PRO A 116 3.85 -11.18 -29.42
C PRO A 116 3.02 -12.14 -28.56
N ILE A 117 1.99 -12.76 -29.14
CA ILE A 117 1.08 -13.66 -28.40
C ILE A 117 1.82 -14.85 -27.77
N GLY A 118 2.83 -15.38 -28.47
CA GLY A 118 3.67 -16.48 -27.94
C GLY A 118 4.32 -16.12 -26.61
N ALA A 119 4.85 -14.90 -26.46
CA ALA A 119 5.46 -14.43 -25.23
C ALA A 119 4.43 -14.25 -24.10
N MET A 120 3.20 -13.82 -24.43
CA MET A 120 2.12 -13.67 -23.46
C MET A 120 1.60 -15.03 -22.94
N LEU A 121 1.49 -16.03 -23.82
CA LEU A 121 1.07 -17.39 -23.44
C LEU A 121 2.01 -18.04 -22.43
N GLU A 122 3.30 -17.71 -22.48
CA GLU A 122 4.26 -18.17 -21.48
C GLU A 122 3.95 -17.64 -20.07
N VAL A 123 3.31 -16.48 -19.92
CA VAL A 123 2.89 -15.97 -18.58
C VAL A 123 1.88 -16.90 -17.92
N ALA A 124 0.96 -17.47 -18.70
CA ALA A 124 0.01 -18.46 -18.19
C ALA A 124 0.69 -19.80 -17.82
N ARG A 125 1.89 -20.07 -18.36
CA ARG A 125 2.65 -21.33 -18.17
C ARG A 125 3.75 -21.25 -17.10
N ARG A 126 4.29 -20.05 -16.84
CA ARG A 126 5.49 -19.84 -16.00
C ARG A 126 5.24 -20.12 -14.52
N PRO A 127 6.02 -20.97 -13.83
CA PRO A 127 5.86 -21.21 -12.39
C PRO A 127 6.09 -19.96 -11.51
N SER A 128 5.50 -19.95 -10.31
CA SER A 128 5.40 -18.80 -9.39
C SER A 128 6.71 -18.16 -8.92
N ASN A 129 7.86 -18.79 -9.15
CA ASN A 129 9.12 -18.46 -8.46
C ASN A 129 10.19 -17.84 -9.37
N VAL A 130 9.85 -17.47 -10.60
CA VAL A 130 10.80 -16.81 -11.53
C VAL A 130 10.76 -15.29 -11.28
N PRO A 131 11.89 -14.64 -10.94
CA PRO A 131 11.96 -13.18 -10.84
C PRO A 131 11.75 -12.53 -12.21
N ASP A 132 10.98 -11.44 -12.26
CA ASP A 132 10.85 -10.62 -13.47
C ASP A 132 12.02 -9.64 -13.59
N ALA A 133 12.73 -9.68 -14.72
CA ALA A 133 13.69 -8.64 -15.07
C ALA A 133 12.95 -7.55 -15.87
N VAL A 134 12.72 -6.39 -15.25
CA VAL A 134 12.11 -5.24 -15.95
C VAL A 134 13.22 -4.44 -16.64
N PRO A 135 13.21 -4.32 -17.98
CA PRO A 135 14.18 -3.46 -18.66
C PRO A 135 13.89 -1.99 -18.35
N ASP A 136 14.90 -1.24 -17.94
CA ASP A 136 14.83 0.23 -17.86
C ASP A 136 14.95 0.81 -19.28
N ARG A 137 13.89 1.45 -19.79
CA ARG A 137 13.88 2.06 -21.14
C ARG A 137 13.12 3.37 -21.14
N LYS A 138 13.80 4.43 -21.59
CA LYS A 138 13.36 5.82 -21.41
C LYS A 138 12.58 6.43 -22.58
N GLU A 139 12.40 5.72 -23.70
CA GLU A 139 11.68 6.29 -24.87
C GLU A 139 10.41 5.53 -25.25
N LEU A 140 10.47 4.22 -25.48
CA LEU A 140 9.30 3.37 -25.69
C LEU A 140 8.92 2.68 -24.37
N ALA A 141 7.78 3.07 -23.80
CA ALA A 141 7.33 2.64 -22.48
C ALA A 141 5.99 1.90 -22.56
N PRO A 142 5.65 1.06 -21.56
CA PRO A 142 4.30 0.51 -21.43
C PRO A 142 3.26 1.62 -21.51
N ILE A 143 2.16 1.36 -22.23
CA ILE A 143 1.04 2.31 -22.26
C ILE A 143 0.53 2.47 -20.83
N ALA A 144 0.56 3.70 -20.32
CA ALA A 144 0.11 3.98 -18.96
C ALA A 144 -1.30 3.43 -18.73
N THR A 145 -1.49 2.73 -17.62
CA THR A 145 -2.78 2.11 -17.32
C THR A 145 -3.68 3.16 -16.67
N PRO A 146 -4.81 3.55 -17.30
CA PRO A 146 -5.72 4.49 -16.67
C PRO A 146 -6.33 3.87 -15.42
N LEU A 147 -6.15 4.53 -14.28
CA LEU A 147 -6.74 4.17 -13.00
C LEU A 147 -7.90 5.11 -12.72
N TRP A 148 -9.12 4.58 -12.85
CA TRP A 148 -10.31 5.36 -12.59
C TRP A 148 -10.62 5.45 -11.10
N LEU A 149 -10.61 6.68 -10.58
CA LEU A 149 -10.84 6.99 -9.19
C LEU A 149 -12.21 7.65 -9.01
N SER A 150 -13.05 7.04 -8.17
CA SER A 150 -14.35 7.57 -7.75
C SER A 150 -14.49 7.55 -6.23
N GLY A 151 -15.15 8.56 -5.66
CA GLY A 151 -15.30 8.74 -4.21
C GLY A 151 -14.05 9.31 -3.50
N PHE A 152 -12.91 9.40 -4.19
CA PHE A 152 -11.69 10.00 -3.64
C PHE A 152 -11.77 11.53 -3.64
N SER A 153 -11.20 12.17 -2.61
CA SER A 153 -11.11 13.63 -2.54
C SER A 153 -10.19 14.16 -3.66
N PRO A 154 -10.60 15.18 -4.44
CA PRO A 154 -9.77 15.74 -5.51
C PRO A 154 -8.38 16.21 -5.05
N SER A 155 -8.28 16.80 -3.85
CA SER A 155 -7.01 17.25 -3.29
C SER A 155 -6.06 16.09 -3.00
N LEU A 156 -6.59 14.95 -2.56
CA LEU A 156 -5.82 13.74 -2.28
C LEU A 156 -5.42 13.00 -3.56
N VAL A 157 -6.25 13.02 -4.61
CA VAL A 157 -5.87 12.43 -5.91
C VAL A 157 -4.64 13.13 -6.49
N SER A 158 -4.48 14.44 -6.26
CA SER A 158 -3.26 15.15 -6.67
C SER A 158 -2.03 14.60 -5.98
N GLU A 159 -2.12 14.22 -4.71
CA GLU A 159 -1.01 13.62 -3.95
C GLU A 159 -0.72 12.18 -4.39
N MET A 160 -1.76 11.42 -4.74
CA MET A 160 -1.61 10.04 -5.24
C MET A 160 -0.85 9.98 -6.57
N ARG A 161 -0.87 11.07 -7.36
CA ARG A 161 -0.34 11.11 -8.73
C ARG A 161 1.11 10.65 -8.81
N ASP A 162 2.00 11.26 -8.03
CA ASP A 162 3.43 10.95 -8.08
C ASP A 162 3.73 9.49 -7.69
N ALA A 163 2.97 8.95 -6.74
CA ALA A 163 3.11 7.57 -6.30
C ALA A 163 2.62 6.59 -7.38
N LEU A 164 1.45 6.85 -7.98
CA LEU A 164 0.82 6.00 -8.98
C LEU A 164 1.55 6.03 -10.33
N GLU A 165 2.10 7.18 -10.73
CA GLU A 165 2.89 7.30 -11.96
C GLU A 165 4.14 6.42 -11.91
N ARG A 166 4.77 6.23 -10.73
CA ARG A 166 5.87 5.27 -10.54
C ARG A 166 5.47 3.82 -10.75
N PHE A 167 4.19 3.49 -10.62
CA PHE A 167 3.61 2.19 -10.95
C PHE A 167 3.08 2.12 -12.39
N GLY A 168 3.39 3.11 -13.24
CA GLY A 168 2.90 3.14 -14.63
C GLY A 168 1.41 3.42 -14.76
N MET A 169 0.78 3.97 -13.71
CA MET A 169 -0.65 4.30 -13.71
C MET A 169 -0.88 5.77 -14.00
N LEU A 170 -1.96 6.04 -14.74
CA LEU A 170 -2.49 7.37 -14.94
C LEU A 170 -3.75 7.53 -14.08
N PRO A 171 -3.70 8.20 -12.92
CA PRO A 171 -4.91 8.47 -12.15
C PRO A 171 -5.80 9.44 -12.91
N VAL A 172 -7.03 9.02 -13.14
CA VAL A 172 -8.08 9.84 -13.74
C VAL A 172 -9.20 9.92 -12.70
N SER A 173 -9.65 11.14 -12.39
CA SER A 173 -10.75 11.38 -11.44
C SER A 173 -12.06 11.54 -12.17
N GLY A 174 -13.13 10.94 -11.66
CA GLY A 174 -14.46 11.44 -12.01
C GLY A 174 -15.65 10.69 -11.45
N GLY A 175 -16.79 11.17 -11.93
CA GLY A 175 -18.11 10.88 -11.38
C GLY A 175 -18.72 9.59 -11.91
N ALA A 176 -19.55 9.00 -11.05
CA ALA A 176 -20.32 7.77 -11.23
C ALA A 176 -19.57 6.44 -11.02
N SER A 177 -19.71 5.91 -9.80
CA SER A 177 -19.85 4.48 -9.56
C SER A 177 -21.20 4.03 -10.14
N GLY A 178 -21.22 3.56 -11.38
CA GLY A 178 -22.39 2.87 -11.94
C GLY A 178 -22.31 1.38 -11.61
N SER A 179 -23.39 0.80 -11.07
CA SER A 179 -23.52 -0.65 -10.91
C SER A 179 -23.79 -1.31 -12.26
N HIS A 180 -22.74 -1.48 -13.06
CA HIS A 180 -22.84 -2.22 -14.31
C HIS A 180 -22.81 -3.73 -14.01
N ALA A 181 -23.80 -4.46 -14.54
CA ALA A 181 -23.83 -5.93 -14.44
C ALA A 181 -22.57 -6.56 -15.06
N ALA A 182 -22.17 -7.73 -14.57
CA ALA A 182 -21.01 -8.44 -15.08
C ALA A 182 -21.16 -8.77 -16.58
N ASP A 183 -20.06 -8.66 -17.34
CA ASP A 183 -20.07 -8.83 -18.79
C ASP A 183 -19.61 -10.22 -19.23
N SER A 184 -20.09 -10.65 -20.40
CA SER A 184 -19.44 -11.72 -21.16
C SER A 184 -18.13 -11.20 -21.75
N LEU A 185 -17.01 -11.74 -21.28
CA LEU A 185 -15.68 -11.34 -21.73
C LEU A 185 -15.23 -12.16 -22.95
N SER A 186 -14.88 -11.46 -24.03
CA SER A 186 -14.29 -11.99 -25.27
C SER A 186 -13.03 -11.19 -25.66
N PRO A 187 -12.17 -11.70 -26.57
CA PRO A 187 -11.06 -10.91 -27.11
C PRO A 187 -11.52 -9.53 -27.58
N GLY A 188 -10.79 -8.47 -27.19
CA GLY A 188 -11.14 -7.07 -27.45
C GLY A 188 -12.07 -6.42 -26.42
N SER A 189 -12.72 -7.19 -25.52
CA SER A 189 -13.54 -6.62 -24.45
C SER A 189 -12.72 -5.72 -23.52
N ALA A 190 -13.33 -4.64 -23.02
CA ALA A 190 -12.71 -3.84 -21.96
C ALA A 190 -12.65 -4.65 -20.66
N LEU A 191 -11.46 -4.72 -20.08
CA LEU A 191 -11.17 -5.48 -18.88
C LEU A 191 -10.74 -4.54 -17.76
N GLY A 192 -11.37 -4.70 -16.59
CA GLY A 192 -11.04 -3.96 -15.39
C GLY A 192 -10.23 -4.80 -14.41
N VAL A 193 -9.26 -4.18 -13.74
CA VAL A 193 -8.62 -4.69 -12.52
C VAL A 193 -9.02 -3.76 -11.38
N GLN A 194 -10.00 -4.20 -10.57
CA GLN A 194 -10.63 -3.37 -9.55
C GLN A 194 -9.85 -3.46 -8.22
N LEU A 195 -9.05 -2.44 -7.93
CA LEU A 195 -8.18 -2.38 -6.74
C LEU A 195 -8.94 -1.99 -5.46
N VAL A 196 -9.99 -1.19 -5.62
CA VAL A 196 -10.87 -0.74 -4.54
C VAL A 196 -12.31 -0.73 -5.03
N ARG A 197 -13.26 -1.13 -4.19
CA ARG A 197 -14.71 -1.05 -4.49
C ARG A 197 -15.53 -0.70 -3.24
N GLY A 198 -16.65 0.01 -3.41
CA GLY A 198 -17.51 0.49 -2.33
C GLY A 198 -17.69 2.00 -2.39
N ASP A 199 -17.75 2.67 -1.23
CA ASP A 199 -17.87 4.14 -1.14
C ASP A 199 -16.72 4.91 -1.82
N VAL A 200 -15.56 4.27 -1.91
CA VAL A 200 -14.45 4.67 -2.78
C VAL A 200 -14.16 3.53 -3.76
N SER A 201 -13.74 3.87 -4.99
CA SER A 201 -13.47 2.89 -6.04
C SER A 201 -12.26 3.28 -6.87
N ALA A 202 -11.41 2.31 -7.15
CA ALA A 202 -10.20 2.45 -7.97
C ALA A 202 -10.13 1.27 -8.94
N THR A 203 -10.28 1.53 -10.24
CA THR A 203 -10.29 0.47 -11.28
C THR A 203 -9.31 0.80 -12.39
N ALA A 204 -8.34 -0.07 -12.61
CA ALA A 204 -7.46 0.01 -13.76
C ALA A 204 -8.16 -0.59 -14.98
N ILE A 205 -8.12 0.09 -16.13
CA ILE A 205 -8.83 -0.35 -17.33
C ILE A 205 -7.83 -0.66 -18.44
N GLY A 206 -7.98 -1.84 -19.05
CA GLY A 206 -7.29 -2.24 -20.28
C GLY A 206 -8.20 -3.07 -21.16
N THR A 207 -7.61 -3.95 -21.96
CA THR A 207 -8.31 -4.78 -22.94
C THR A 207 -7.93 -6.25 -22.75
N LEU A 208 -8.92 -7.13 -22.93
CA LEU A 208 -8.73 -8.56 -22.94
C LEU A 208 -8.14 -9.02 -24.28
N THR A 209 -7.03 -9.75 -24.24
CA THR A 209 -6.33 -10.20 -25.44
C THR A 209 -6.85 -11.52 -25.95
N TRP A 210 -6.92 -12.51 -25.07
CA TRP A 210 -7.14 -13.91 -25.46
C TRP A 210 -7.86 -14.68 -24.35
N VAL A 211 -8.65 -15.66 -24.77
CA VAL A 211 -9.48 -16.49 -23.89
C VAL A 211 -9.42 -17.93 -24.38
N GLN A 212 -9.17 -18.88 -23.47
CA GLN A 212 -9.30 -20.31 -23.71
C GLN A 212 -9.82 -21.01 -22.47
N GLY A 213 -10.98 -21.68 -22.59
CA GLY A 213 -11.70 -22.19 -21.42
C GLY A 213 -11.92 -21.06 -20.42
N ASP A 214 -11.52 -21.24 -19.16
CA ASP A 214 -11.59 -20.19 -18.14
C ASP A 214 -10.36 -19.29 -18.08
N THR A 215 -9.28 -19.64 -18.79
CA THR A 215 -8.03 -18.90 -18.77
C THR A 215 -8.12 -17.68 -19.68
N VAL A 216 -7.59 -16.57 -19.19
CA VAL A 216 -7.56 -15.31 -19.94
C VAL A 216 -6.17 -14.68 -19.90
N LEU A 217 -5.81 -14.01 -20.99
CA LEU A 217 -4.68 -13.10 -21.07
C LEU A 217 -5.20 -11.70 -21.34
N ALA A 218 -4.67 -10.74 -20.61
CA ALA A 218 -5.01 -9.34 -20.77
C ALA A 218 -3.76 -8.47 -20.62
N PHE A 219 -3.89 -7.24 -21.06
CA PHE A 219 -2.80 -6.27 -21.17
C PHE A 219 -1.68 -6.77 -22.08
N GLY A 220 -0.83 -5.85 -22.53
CA GLY A 220 0.38 -6.19 -23.29
C GLY A 220 1.65 -6.04 -22.47
N HIS A 221 1.53 -5.82 -21.16
CA HIS A 221 2.62 -5.56 -20.22
C HIS A 221 2.15 -5.91 -18.78
N PRO A 222 3.06 -6.02 -17.79
CA PRO A 222 2.69 -6.13 -16.39
C PRO A 222 1.97 -4.86 -15.90
N MET A 223 1.12 -5.02 -14.89
CA MET A 223 0.48 -3.93 -14.17
C MET A 223 1.38 -3.40 -13.04
N PHE A 224 1.82 -4.29 -12.15
CA PHE A 224 2.71 -3.97 -11.02
C PHE A 224 3.99 -4.81 -11.01
N SER A 225 4.06 -5.84 -11.87
CA SER A 225 5.09 -6.89 -11.80
C SER A 225 5.07 -7.63 -10.46
N SER A 226 3.87 -7.84 -9.89
CA SER A 226 3.69 -8.53 -8.61
C SER A 226 4.04 -10.01 -8.64
N GLY A 227 4.29 -10.59 -9.82
CA GLY A 227 4.51 -12.01 -9.97
C GLY A 227 3.22 -12.80 -9.80
N SER A 228 3.18 -13.71 -8.84
CA SER A 228 1.94 -14.41 -8.48
C SER A 228 1.07 -13.54 -7.58
N THR A 229 -0.18 -13.33 -7.98
CA THR A 229 -1.09 -12.38 -7.33
C THR A 229 -2.52 -12.92 -7.30
N ALA A 230 -3.44 -12.13 -6.76
CA ALA A 230 -4.88 -12.41 -6.75
C ALA A 230 -5.66 -11.10 -6.85
N LEU A 231 -5.61 -10.44 -8.02
CA LEU A 231 -6.30 -9.16 -8.23
C LEU A 231 -7.71 -9.40 -8.81
N PRO A 232 -8.74 -8.66 -8.36
CA PRO A 232 -10.09 -8.77 -8.91
C PRO A 232 -10.12 -8.41 -10.39
N MET A 233 -10.68 -9.31 -11.19
CA MET A 233 -10.96 -9.08 -12.60
C MET A 233 -12.44 -8.74 -12.77
N THR A 234 -12.71 -7.69 -13.53
CA THR A 234 -14.05 -7.23 -13.92
C THR A 234 -14.09 -7.00 -15.43
N GLY A 235 -15.28 -6.79 -16.00
CA GLY A 235 -15.38 -6.03 -17.25
C GLY A 235 -15.25 -4.53 -16.98
N ALA A 236 -15.37 -3.72 -18.03
CA ALA A 236 -15.51 -2.27 -17.89
C ALA A 236 -16.50 -1.71 -18.92
N TYR A 237 -17.35 -0.78 -18.47
CA TYR A 237 -18.17 0.05 -19.35
C TYR A 237 -17.36 1.29 -19.72
N ILE A 238 -17.20 1.56 -21.02
CA ILE A 238 -16.48 2.74 -21.52
C ILE A 238 -17.52 3.83 -21.85
N TYR A 239 -17.46 4.96 -21.17
CA TYR A 239 -18.31 6.11 -21.48
C TYR A 239 -17.89 6.77 -22.79
N ASP A 240 -16.59 7.04 -22.93
CA ASP A 240 -16.00 7.66 -24.12
C ASP A 240 -14.47 7.54 -24.12
N VAL A 241 -13.85 7.95 -25.22
CA VAL A 241 -12.42 8.24 -25.31
C VAL A 241 -12.20 9.74 -25.21
N LEU A 242 -11.25 10.16 -24.37
CA LEU A 242 -10.81 11.55 -24.32
C LEU A 242 -9.50 11.72 -25.10
N PRO A 243 -9.51 12.36 -26.28
CA PRO A 243 -8.28 12.77 -26.95
C PRO A 243 -7.53 13.81 -26.12
N SER A 244 -6.21 13.67 -26.01
CA SER A 244 -5.39 14.60 -25.22
C SER A 244 -4.01 14.75 -25.84
N VAL A 245 -3.52 15.99 -25.83
CA VAL A 245 -2.16 16.32 -26.28
C VAL A 245 -1.07 15.70 -25.40
N TYR A 246 -1.39 15.44 -24.13
CA TYR A 246 -0.49 14.77 -23.20
C TYR A 246 -0.58 13.26 -23.38
N ARG A 247 -1.77 12.69 -23.18
CA ARG A 247 -2.06 11.27 -23.33
C ARG A 247 -3.56 11.04 -23.43
N SER A 248 -4.03 10.51 -24.56
CA SER A 248 -5.43 10.11 -24.72
C SER A 248 -5.75 8.90 -23.84
N PHE A 249 -6.96 8.82 -23.28
CA PHE A 249 -7.37 7.71 -22.40
C PHE A 249 -8.86 7.39 -22.51
N LYS A 250 -9.24 6.16 -22.13
CA LYS A 250 -10.63 5.75 -21.98
C LYS A 250 -11.21 6.26 -20.65
N ILE A 251 -12.41 6.83 -20.69
CA ILE A 251 -13.22 7.14 -19.52
C ILE A 251 -14.17 5.96 -19.33
N GLY A 252 -14.10 5.26 -18.20
CA GLY A 252 -14.92 4.07 -17.98
C GLY A 252 -15.07 3.70 -16.52
N ALA A 253 -15.95 2.75 -16.22
CA ALA A 253 -16.17 2.22 -14.88
C ALA A 253 -16.14 0.69 -14.88
N ALA A 254 -15.71 0.08 -13.78
CA ALA A 254 -15.77 -1.37 -13.60
C ALA A 254 -17.22 -1.87 -13.69
N THR A 255 -17.37 -3.08 -14.24
CA THR A 255 -18.59 -3.86 -14.11
C THR A 255 -18.47 -4.87 -12.96
N GLY A 256 -19.46 -5.76 -12.79
CA GLY A 256 -19.40 -6.81 -11.77
C GLY A 256 -18.16 -7.72 -11.91
N PRO A 257 -17.73 -8.39 -10.81
CA PRO A 257 -16.57 -9.28 -10.84
C PRO A 257 -16.80 -10.46 -11.78
N THR A 258 -15.81 -10.71 -12.64
CA THR A 258 -15.82 -11.78 -13.66
C THR A 258 -14.77 -12.85 -13.38
N GLY A 259 -13.79 -12.57 -12.52
CA GLY A 259 -12.77 -13.55 -12.12
C GLY A 259 -11.63 -12.95 -11.30
N VAL A 260 -10.45 -13.58 -11.40
CA VAL A 260 -9.24 -13.17 -10.68
C VAL A 260 -8.02 -13.24 -11.59
N ILE A 261 -7.20 -12.19 -11.58
CA ILE A 261 -5.86 -12.16 -12.17
C ILE A 261 -4.89 -12.86 -11.21
N LEU A 262 -4.18 -13.86 -11.71
CA LEU A 262 -3.31 -14.75 -10.93
C LEU A 262 -1.81 -14.55 -11.22
N GLN A 263 -1.47 -14.03 -12.41
CA GLN A 263 -0.12 -13.65 -12.77
C GLN A 263 -0.09 -12.21 -13.26
N ASP A 264 0.90 -11.47 -12.79
CA ASP A 264 1.23 -10.12 -13.22
C ASP A 264 2.74 -10.03 -13.45
N ARG A 265 3.16 -10.27 -14.69
CA ARG A 265 4.56 -10.51 -15.07
C ARG A 265 4.88 -9.93 -16.43
N LEU A 266 6.16 -9.87 -16.79
CA LEU A 266 6.49 -9.57 -18.17
C LEU A 266 6.18 -10.77 -19.09
N PRO A 267 5.43 -10.59 -20.19
CA PRO A 267 4.90 -9.32 -20.72
C PRO A 267 3.36 -9.16 -20.64
N ALA A 268 2.67 -9.79 -19.70
CA ALA A 268 1.20 -9.72 -19.64
C ALA A 268 0.66 -10.01 -18.24
N ILE A 269 -0.65 -9.81 -18.07
CA ILE A 269 -1.39 -10.37 -16.94
C ILE A 269 -2.18 -11.60 -17.39
N ALA A 270 -2.25 -12.61 -16.53
CA ALA A 270 -3.02 -13.83 -16.78
C ALA A 270 -3.97 -14.11 -15.61
N GLY A 271 -5.19 -14.55 -15.93
CA GLY A 271 -6.23 -14.77 -14.94
C GLY A 271 -7.15 -15.94 -15.28
N VAL A 272 -8.11 -16.17 -14.39
CA VAL A 272 -9.18 -17.16 -14.57
C VAL A 272 -10.54 -16.54 -14.31
N ARG A 273 -11.52 -16.93 -15.12
CA ARG A 273 -12.93 -16.52 -14.98
C ARG A 273 -13.64 -17.31 -13.87
N GLY A 274 -14.77 -16.80 -13.40
CA GLY A 274 -15.67 -17.48 -12.46
C GLY A 274 -15.20 -17.54 -11.00
N ARG A 275 -13.92 -17.26 -10.73
CA ARG A 275 -13.39 -17.21 -9.37
C ARG A 275 -13.76 -15.90 -8.66
N ARG A 276 -14.20 -15.99 -7.41
CA ARG A 276 -14.47 -14.79 -6.60
C ARG A 276 -13.16 -14.16 -6.10
N PRO A 277 -13.00 -12.83 -6.20
CA PRO A 277 -11.87 -12.12 -5.62
C PRO A 277 -11.92 -12.12 -4.09
N ASP A 278 -10.74 -12.21 -3.48
CA ASP A 278 -10.55 -12.13 -2.03
C ASP A 278 -9.98 -10.75 -1.66
N MET A 279 -10.82 -9.92 -1.03
CA MET A 279 -10.53 -8.52 -0.71
C MET A 279 -10.45 -8.32 0.80
N LEU A 280 -9.73 -7.28 1.24
CA LEU A 280 -9.74 -6.77 2.60
C LEU A 280 -10.94 -5.84 2.78
N PRO A 281 -11.97 -6.21 3.57
CA PRO A 281 -13.04 -5.31 3.93
C PRO A 281 -12.58 -4.26 4.95
N VAL A 282 -12.95 -3.01 4.68
CA VAL A 282 -12.70 -1.85 5.53
C VAL A 282 -14.01 -1.16 5.86
N THR A 283 -14.27 -0.95 7.14
CA THR A 283 -15.45 -0.21 7.63
C THR A 283 -14.99 1.05 8.36
N VAL A 284 -15.61 2.19 8.05
CA VAL A 284 -15.28 3.48 8.64
C VAL A 284 -16.55 4.10 9.19
N GLU A 285 -16.51 4.53 10.44
CA GLU A 285 -17.55 5.37 11.03
C GLU A 285 -16.98 6.77 11.27
N VAL A 286 -17.65 7.79 10.74
CA VAL A 286 -17.27 9.20 10.93
C VAL A 286 -18.53 10.06 10.95
N GLY A 287 -18.65 10.96 11.92
CA GLY A 287 -19.82 11.86 12.02
C GLY A 287 -21.16 11.14 12.21
N GLY A 288 -21.14 9.95 12.83
CA GLY A 288 -22.31 9.08 12.96
C GLY A 288 -22.78 8.42 11.64
N LYS A 289 -21.99 8.53 10.56
CA LYS A 289 -22.24 7.88 9.27
C LYS A 289 -21.29 6.71 9.08
N GLY A 290 -21.84 5.58 8.64
CA GLY A 290 -21.07 4.39 8.29
C GLY A 290 -20.72 4.35 6.80
N PHE A 291 -19.47 4.05 6.51
CA PHE A 291 -18.92 3.85 5.18
C PHE A 291 -18.23 2.48 5.11
N ARG A 292 -18.19 1.90 3.92
CA ARG A 292 -17.58 0.61 3.64
C ARG A 292 -16.92 0.60 2.27
N PHE A 293 -15.70 0.10 2.24
CA PHE A 293 -15.02 -0.26 1.01
C PHE A 293 -14.22 -1.54 1.19
N GLU A 294 -13.87 -2.17 0.08
CA GLU A 294 -13.00 -3.34 0.03
C GLU A 294 -11.79 -3.00 -0.84
N VAL A 295 -10.61 -3.44 -0.40
CA VAL A 295 -9.33 -3.15 -1.06
C VAL A 295 -8.57 -4.45 -1.32
N VAL A 296 -7.79 -4.49 -2.39
CA VAL A 296 -6.94 -5.65 -2.71
C VAL A 296 -5.98 -6.01 -1.58
N ARG A 297 -5.80 -7.32 -1.35
CA ARG A 297 -4.85 -7.87 -0.37
C ARG A 297 -3.40 -7.89 -0.92
N HIS A 298 -2.98 -6.78 -1.50
CA HIS A 298 -1.62 -6.63 -2.03
C HIS A 298 -0.75 -5.87 -1.01
N PRO A 299 0.45 -6.35 -0.63
CA PRO A 299 1.23 -5.77 0.47
C PRO A 299 1.53 -4.28 0.33
N ARG A 300 1.70 -3.78 -0.89
CA ARG A 300 1.94 -2.35 -1.15
C ARG A 300 0.69 -1.55 -1.52
N MET A 301 -0.24 -2.16 -2.26
CA MET A 301 -1.41 -1.43 -2.79
C MET A 301 -2.54 -1.39 -1.77
N GLY A 302 -2.67 -2.44 -0.96
CA GLY A 302 -3.64 -2.52 0.13
C GLY A 302 -3.51 -1.36 1.10
N PRO A 303 -2.36 -1.21 1.79
CA PRO A 303 -2.14 -0.10 2.70
C PRO A 303 -2.29 1.26 2.01
N PHE A 304 -1.74 1.43 0.80
CA PHE A 304 -1.86 2.66 0.03
C PHE A 304 -3.33 3.10 -0.16
N PHE A 305 -4.20 2.20 -0.62
CA PHE A 305 -5.60 2.54 -0.84
C PHE A 305 -6.42 2.64 0.46
N VAL A 306 -6.02 1.97 1.55
CA VAL A 306 -6.61 2.22 2.88
C VAL A 306 -6.33 3.66 3.32
N VAL A 307 -5.10 4.16 3.18
CA VAL A 307 -4.73 5.53 3.54
C VAL A 307 -5.60 6.54 2.79
N TYR A 308 -5.61 6.48 1.46
CA TYR A 308 -6.32 7.48 0.66
C TYR A 308 -7.85 7.30 0.70
N GLY A 309 -8.35 6.07 0.86
CA GLY A 309 -9.76 5.79 1.05
C GLY A 309 -10.28 6.36 2.37
N LEU A 310 -9.60 6.05 3.47
CA LEU A 310 -9.93 6.56 4.80
C LEU A 310 -9.87 8.09 4.85
N ALA A 311 -8.78 8.70 4.36
CA ALA A 311 -8.64 10.15 4.33
C ALA A 311 -9.71 10.83 3.46
N SER A 312 -10.10 10.23 2.33
CA SER A 312 -11.16 10.75 1.46
C SER A 312 -12.54 10.69 2.12
N ILE A 313 -12.86 9.58 2.81
CA ILE A 313 -14.12 9.43 3.56
C ILE A 313 -14.23 10.48 4.65
N VAL A 314 -13.16 10.68 5.44
CA VAL A 314 -13.13 11.70 6.50
C VAL A 314 -13.31 13.10 5.92
N ALA A 315 -12.61 13.42 4.83
CA ALA A 315 -12.74 14.72 4.16
C ALA A 315 -14.16 14.95 3.61
N ALA A 316 -14.81 13.92 3.06
CA ALA A 316 -16.15 14.02 2.51
C ALA A 316 -17.25 14.12 3.59
N ALA A 317 -17.10 13.41 4.71
CA ALA A 317 -18.12 13.37 5.76
C ALA A 317 -18.22 14.67 6.57
N GLU A 318 -17.07 15.27 6.90
CA GLU A 318 -16.97 16.39 7.84
C GLU A 318 -16.56 17.71 7.15
N LYS A 319 -16.41 17.73 5.82
CA LYS A 319 -15.88 18.89 5.06
C LYS A 319 -14.57 19.44 5.67
N ALA A 320 -13.71 18.55 6.17
CA ALA A 320 -12.50 18.89 6.89
C ALA A 320 -11.39 19.44 5.96
N SER A 321 -11.59 20.64 5.42
CA SER A 321 -10.53 21.45 4.84
C SER A 321 -10.01 22.42 5.90
N GLY A 322 -8.68 22.51 6.05
CA GLY A 322 -8.06 23.38 7.05
C GLY A 322 -7.56 22.60 8.27
N GLU A 323 -7.32 23.34 9.36
CA GLU A 323 -6.80 22.76 10.60
C GLU A 323 -7.90 22.01 11.37
N SER A 324 -7.58 20.82 11.85
CA SER A 324 -8.52 19.99 12.62
C SER A 324 -7.77 19.14 13.63
N THR A 325 -8.52 18.57 14.57
CA THR A 325 -8.09 17.47 15.42
C THR A 325 -8.88 16.23 15.04
N VAL A 326 -8.19 15.11 14.85
CA VAL A 326 -8.76 13.82 14.50
C VAL A 326 -8.41 12.82 15.59
N ARG A 327 -9.42 12.27 16.25
CA ARG A 327 -9.28 11.09 17.10
C ARG A 327 -9.61 9.86 16.28
N LEU A 328 -8.68 8.91 16.26
CA LEU A 328 -8.79 7.68 15.52
C LEU A 328 -8.77 6.51 16.49
N GLU A 329 -9.78 5.66 16.41
CA GLU A 329 -9.81 4.35 17.06
C GLU A 329 -9.99 3.28 15.98
N GLY A 330 -9.20 2.22 16.03
CA GLY A 330 -9.13 1.22 14.98
C GLY A 330 -8.95 -0.19 15.53
N THR A 331 -9.44 -1.18 14.79
CA THR A 331 -9.21 -2.59 15.05
C THR A 331 -8.87 -3.31 13.75
N LEU A 332 -7.75 -4.02 13.72
CA LEU A 332 -7.33 -4.91 12.64
C LEU A 332 -7.43 -6.35 13.11
N PHE A 333 -8.17 -7.19 12.39
CA PHE A 333 -8.27 -8.61 12.67
C PHE A 333 -7.23 -9.37 11.84
N LEU A 334 -6.38 -10.14 12.48
CA LEU A 334 -5.24 -10.84 11.90
C LEU A 334 -5.44 -12.35 11.97
N ARG A 335 -5.54 -13.00 10.81
CA ARG A 335 -5.81 -14.44 10.75
C ARG A 335 -4.61 -15.25 11.20
N SER A 336 -4.85 -16.21 12.09
CA SER A 336 -3.86 -17.22 12.50
C SER A 336 -2.59 -16.62 13.11
N THR A 337 -2.69 -15.45 13.73
CA THR A 337 -1.61 -14.78 14.48
C THR A 337 -1.90 -14.75 15.98
N LEU A 338 -0.87 -14.43 16.76
CA LEU A 338 -0.96 -14.09 18.17
C LEU A 338 -0.22 -12.74 18.34
N PRO A 339 -0.88 -11.67 18.80
CA PRO A 339 -2.33 -11.54 18.96
C PRO A 339 -3.08 -11.69 17.61
N ASP A 340 -4.35 -12.07 17.65
CA ASP A 340 -5.25 -12.17 16.49
C ASP A 340 -5.96 -10.84 16.17
N THR A 341 -5.75 -9.83 17.01
CA THR A 341 -6.38 -8.53 16.92
C THR A 341 -5.36 -7.46 17.30
N MET A 342 -5.26 -6.40 16.50
CA MET A 342 -4.50 -5.20 16.86
C MET A 342 -5.45 -4.02 17.01
N LYS A 343 -5.38 -3.36 18.16
CA LYS A 343 -6.14 -2.14 18.43
C LYS A 343 -5.23 -0.94 18.26
N VAL A 344 -5.77 0.11 17.66
CA VAL A 344 -5.09 1.39 17.47
C VAL A 344 -5.94 2.47 18.11
N ARG A 345 -5.32 3.38 18.85
CA ARG A 345 -5.96 4.58 19.34
C ARG A 345 -4.94 5.71 19.36
N ASP A 346 -5.25 6.80 18.68
CA ASP A 346 -4.36 7.94 18.61
C ASP A 346 -5.10 9.26 18.31
N LEU A 347 -4.41 10.38 18.51
CA LEU A 347 -4.91 11.72 18.28
C LEU A 347 -3.94 12.48 17.36
N PHE A 348 -4.49 13.12 16.34
CA PHE A 348 -3.73 13.91 15.37
C PHE A 348 -4.30 15.32 15.34
N SER A 349 -3.46 16.35 15.29
CA SER A 349 -3.93 17.75 15.28
C SER A 349 -3.07 18.62 14.38
N GLY A 350 -3.72 19.55 13.69
CA GLY A 350 -3.12 20.54 12.81
C GLY A 350 -3.57 20.39 11.36
N PHE A 351 -2.85 21.06 10.46
CA PHE A 351 -3.11 20.94 9.02
C PHE A 351 -2.85 19.50 8.54
N GLY A 352 -3.83 18.91 7.85
CA GLY A 352 -3.71 17.54 7.33
C GLY A 352 -3.83 16.43 8.37
N ALA A 353 -4.36 16.70 9.57
CA ALA A 353 -4.62 15.68 10.59
C ALA A 353 -5.37 14.43 10.07
N PRO A 354 -6.40 14.53 9.19
CA PRO A 354 -7.05 13.35 8.62
C PRO A 354 -6.11 12.42 7.84
N LEU A 355 -5.21 13.00 7.04
CA LEU A 355 -4.27 12.21 6.25
C LEU A 355 -3.16 11.63 7.13
N GLN A 356 -2.70 12.34 8.15
CA GLN A 356 -1.75 11.82 9.14
C GLN A 356 -2.34 10.62 9.89
N ALA A 357 -3.60 10.72 10.34
CA ALA A 357 -4.33 9.63 10.97
C ALA A 357 -4.47 8.42 10.02
N ALA A 358 -4.77 8.65 8.74
CA ALA A 358 -4.86 7.56 7.79
C ALA A 358 -3.48 6.92 7.49
N ARG A 359 -2.41 7.71 7.43
CA ARG A 359 -1.03 7.23 7.20
C ARG A 359 -0.50 6.36 8.35
N SER A 360 -0.88 6.62 9.60
CA SER A 360 -0.48 5.76 10.73
C SER A 360 -1.04 4.34 10.57
N ILE A 361 -2.28 4.22 10.10
CA ILE A 361 -2.89 2.93 9.74
C ILE A 361 -2.19 2.28 8.55
N GLY A 362 -1.86 3.07 7.52
CA GLY A 362 -1.09 2.60 6.37
C GLY A 362 0.24 1.97 6.79
N TRP A 363 0.99 2.66 7.65
CA TRP A 363 2.26 2.15 8.19
C TRP A 363 2.09 0.83 8.94
N LEU A 364 1.06 0.73 9.79
CA LEU A 364 0.74 -0.49 10.53
C LEU A 364 0.40 -1.66 9.60
N LEU A 365 -0.45 -1.42 8.59
CA LEU A 365 -0.80 -2.44 7.60
C LEU A 365 0.41 -2.86 6.77
N SER A 366 1.26 -1.93 6.35
CA SER A 366 2.50 -2.25 5.64
C SER A 366 3.44 -3.08 6.51
N ALA A 367 3.63 -2.72 7.79
CA ALA A 367 4.48 -3.47 8.71
C ALA A 367 4.00 -4.92 8.89
N VAL A 368 2.68 -5.15 8.93
CA VAL A 368 2.10 -6.49 9.02
C VAL A 368 2.18 -7.23 7.68
N MET A 369 1.81 -6.60 6.57
CA MET A 369 1.67 -7.30 5.27
C MET A 369 3.01 -7.52 4.55
N GLU A 370 4.01 -6.67 4.81
CA GLU A 370 5.37 -6.76 4.22
C GLU A 370 6.38 -7.42 5.17
N ASN A 371 5.92 -8.02 6.28
CA ASN A 371 6.81 -8.63 7.27
C ASN A 371 7.66 -9.78 6.66
N PRO A 372 8.90 -9.98 7.14
CA PRO A 372 9.80 -10.99 6.58
C PRO A 372 9.58 -12.41 7.13
N PHE A 373 8.71 -12.62 8.12
CA PHE A 373 8.63 -13.88 8.86
C PHE A 373 7.67 -14.88 8.23
N ARG A 374 6.47 -14.41 7.85
CA ARG A 374 5.46 -15.22 7.14
C ARG A 374 4.37 -14.33 6.54
N GLU A 375 3.68 -14.84 5.54
CA GLU A 375 2.49 -14.19 5.00
C GLU A 375 1.40 -14.06 6.09
N VAL A 376 0.93 -12.83 6.32
CA VAL A 376 -0.14 -12.53 7.29
C VAL A 376 -1.35 -12.00 6.54
N ARG A 377 -2.52 -12.57 6.85
CA ARG A 377 -3.79 -12.14 6.30
C ARG A 377 -4.53 -11.27 7.31
N VAL A 378 -4.76 -10.01 6.95
CA VAL A 378 -5.61 -9.07 7.71
C VAL A 378 -7.07 -9.33 7.34
N ASP A 379 -7.86 -10.06 8.11
CA ASP A 379 -9.22 -10.44 7.70
C ASP A 379 -10.17 -9.25 7.53
N SER A 380 -10.08 -8.24 8.39
CA SER A 380 -10.85 -7.00 8.29
C SER A 380 -10.16 -5.84 9.02
N ALA A 381 -10.55 -4.62 8.66
CA ALA A 381 -10.13 -3.39 9.32
C ALA A 381 -11.36 -2.51 9.63
N SER A 382 -11.47 -2.04 10.86
CA SER A 382 -12.59 -1.21 11.31
C SER A 382 -12.07 0.04 12.01
N PHE A 383 -12.61 1.20 11.65
CA PHE A 383 -12.17 2.50 12.17
C PHE A 383 -13.36 3.34 12.63
N HIS A 384 -13.23 3.93 13.82
CA HIS A 384 -14.10 4.98 14.33
C HIS A 384 -13.30 6.29 14.37
N VAL A 385 -13.79 7.31 13.68
CA VAL A 385 -13.08 8.58 13.49
C VAL A 385 -13.95 9.73 13.99
N GLN A 386 -13.38 10.54 14.87
CA GLN A 386 -14.00 11.78 15.34
C GLN A 386 -13.17 12.96 14.87
N VAL A 387 -13.81 13.95 14.27
CA VAL A 387 -13.16 15.17 13.78
C VAL A 387 -13.68 16.37 14.57
N GLU A 388 -12.76 17.23 14.98
CA GLU A 388 -13.06 18.51 15.60
C GLU A 388 -12.36 19.61 14.78
N GLU A 389 -13.09 20.65 14.36
CA GLU A 389 -12.55 21.83 13.66
C GLU A 389 -11.80 22.78 14.61
N LYS A 390 -10.92 22.23 15.44
CA LYS A 390 -10.06 22.96 16.38
C LYS A 390 -8.70 22.31 16.42
N VAL A 391 -7.64 23.12 16.51
CA VAL A 391 -6.29 22.64 16.80
C VAL A 391 -6.18 22.36 18.30
N LYS A 392 -5.88 21.11 18.66
CA LYS A 392 -5.56 20.70 20.03
C LYS A 392 -4.11 20.25 20.09
N LEU A 393 -3.22 21.21 20.38
CA LEU A 393 -1.80 20.98 20.62
C LEU A 393 -1.40 21.47 22.01
N ALA A 394 -0.47 20.77 22.64
CA ALA A 394 0.18 21.16 23.89
C ALA A 394 1.70 20.92 23.78
N TRP A 395 2.49 21.88 24.26
CA TRP A 395 3.95 21.77 24.37
C TRP A 395 4.35 21.58 25.83
N ILE A 396 5.26 20.65 26.10
CA ILE A 396 5.92 20.53 27.41
C ILE A 396 6.96 21.66 27.51
N GLU A 397 6.66 22.68 28.31
CA GLU A 397 7.53 23.85 28.49
C GLU A 397 8.60 23.61 29.56
N GLY A 398 8.30 22.80 30.57
CA GLY A 398 9.25 22.50 31.63
C GLY A 398 8.74 21.45 32.60
N VAL A 399 9.64 21.00 33.46
CA VAL A 399 9.38 20.02 34.52
C VAL A 399 9.96 20.54 35.83
N ARG A 400 9.22 20.37 36.91
CA ARG A 400 9.68 20.65 38.28
C ARG A 400 9.51 19.41 39.15
N VAL A 401 10.56 19.10 39.89
CA VAL A 401 10.53 18.10 40.95
C VAL A 401 10.56 18.82 42.30
N ASP A 402 9.87 18.30 43.31
CA ASP A 402 9.89 18.88 44.65
C ASP A 402 11.26 18.74 45.34
N ARG A 403 12.03 17.71 44.98
CA ARG A 403 13.40 17.47 45.44
C ARG A 403 14.27 16.79 44.37
N GLN A 404 15.59 17.05 44.41
CA GLN A 404 16.58 16.38 43.55
C GLN A 404 17.35 15.27 44.27
N VAL A 405 17.32 15.26 45.61
CA VAL A 405 17.88 14.18 46.43
C VAL A 405 16.71 13.35 46.94
N VAL A 406 16.70 12.06 46.61
CA VAL A 406 15.60 11.13 46.90
C VAL A 406 16.11 9.90 47.64
N ARG A 407 15.21 9.18 48.29
CA ARG A 407 15.51 7.90 48.94
C ARG A 407 14.63 6.77 48.39
N PRO A 408 15.08 5.51 48.45
CA PRO A 408 14.25 4.37 48.08
C PRO A 408 12.94 4.34 48.89
N GLY A 409 11.82 4.03 48.24
CA GLY A 409 10.50 3.98 48.88
C GLY A 409 9.85 5.34 49.20
N GLU A 410 10.51 6.47 48.95
CA GLU A 410 9.88 7.80 49.10
C GLU A 410 9.02 8.16 47.88
N ASP A 411 8.04 9.03 48.09
CA ASP A 411 7.27 9.65 47.00
C ASP A 411 8.02 10.85 46.42
N LEU A 412 8.03 10.96 45.10
CA LEU A 412 8.52 12.11 44.35
C LEU A 412 7.37 12.79 43.62
N ARG A 413 7.15 14.08 43.90
CA ARG A 413 6.18 14.90 43.18
C ARG A 413 6.82 15.51 41.94
N VAL A 414 6.27 15.20 40.78
CA VAL A 414 6.69 15.75 39.49
C VAL A 414 5.58 16.62 38.91
N GLU A 415 5.87 17.88 38.65
CA GLU A 415 4.99 18.80 37.95
C GLU A 415 5.49 19.04 36.53
N VAL A 416 4.59 18.90 35.55
CA VAL A 416 4.87 19.10 34.14
C VAL A 416 4.05 20.30 33.65
N PHE A 417 4.74 21.34 33.21
CA PHE A 417 4.13 22.57 32.71
C PHE A 417 3.86 22.45 31.22
N LEU A 418 2.60 22.63 30.84
CA LEU A 418 2.14 22.55 29.46
C LEU A 418 1.68 23.92 28.97
N ARG A 419 2.08 24.31 27.76
CA ARG A 419 1.45 25.41 27.01
C ARG A 419 0.57 24.85 25.92
N ARG A 420 -0.72 25.19 25.93
CA ARG A 420 -1.68 24.88 24.89
C ARG A 420 -1.54 25.82 23.70
N TYR A 421 -2.01 25.37 22.54
CA TYR A 421 -2.22 26.22 21.37
C TYR A 421 -3.05 27.46 21.74
N LEU A 422 -2.61 28.64 21.26
CA LEU A 422 -3.18 29.96 21.61
C LEU A 422 -3.09 30.36 23.09
N GLY A 423 -2.13 29.83 23.85
CA GLY A 423 -1.60 30.48 25.05
C GLY A 423 -2.14 30.00 26.40
N GLY A 424 -3.10 29.07 26.43
CA GLY A 424 -3.51 28.41 27.68
C GLY A 424 -2.33 27.69 28.36
N ARG A 425 -2.31 27.61 29.69
CA ARG A 425 -1.29 26.88 30.46
C ARG A 425 -1.94 25.90 31.42
N ASP A 426 -1.42 24.69 31.44
CA ASP A 426 -1.84 23.64 32.38
C ASP A 426 -0.62 23.14 33.16
N THR A 427 -0.88 22.52 34.32
CA THR A 427 0.13 21.78 35.07
C THR A 427 -0.42 20.40 35.35
N LEU A 428 0.28 19.38 34.87
CA LEU A 428 0.03 18.00 35.26
C LEU A 428 0.94 17.66 36.42
N ALA A 429 0.43 16.85 37.34
CA ALA A 429 1.20 16.45 38.49
C ALA A 429 1.14 14.93 38.65
N PHE A 430 2.31 14.35 38.89
CA PHE A 430 2.52 12.92 39.04
C PHE A 430 3.12 12.67 40.40
N ASP A 431 2.54 11.72 41.13
CA ASP A 431 3.12 11.15 42.34
C ASP A 431 3.79 9.84 41.97
N LEU A 432 5.13 9.81 42.09
CA LEU A 432 5.94 8.65 41.76
C LEU A 432 6.40 7.97 43.05
N GLU A 433 5.86 6.79 43.32
CA GLU A 433 6.38 5.90 44.37
C GLU A 433 7.72 5.32 43.89
N LEU A 434 8.83 5.71 44.53
CA LEU A 434 10.15 5.25 44.14
C LEU A 434 10.38 3.79 44.60
N PRO A 435 10.96 2.91 43.78
CA PRO A 435 11.21 1.52 44.16
C PRO A 435 12.03 1.40 45.46
N GLU A 436 11.70 0.44 46.33
CA GLU A 436 12.46 0.18 47.55
C GLU A 436 13.88 -0.34 47.27
N ASP A 437 14.10 -0.97 46.11
CA ASP A 437 15.39 -1.54 45.68
C ASP A 437 16.25 -0.55 44.86
N LEU A 438 15.93 0.75 44.97
CA LEU A 438 16.71 1.81 44.33
C LEU A 438 18.14 1.82 44.88
N GLY A 439 19.12 1.78 43.97
CA GLY A 439 20.54 1.80 44.32
C GLY A 439 20.99 3.24 44.58
N GLU A 440 22.00 3.43 45.43
CA GLU A 440 22.67 4.73 45.54
C GLU A 440 23.29 5.15 44.21
N GLY A 441 23.27 6.46 43.93
CA GLY A 441 23.86 7.02 42.71
C GLY A 441 22.94 7.97 41.98
N GLN A 442 23.11 8.08 40.67
CA GLN A 442 22.33 8.96 39.80
C GLN A 442 21.23 8.16 39.09
N VAL A 443 20.03 8.74 39.04
CA VAL A 443 18.91 8.27 38.20
C VAL A 443 18.39 9.43 37.38
N VAL A 444 17.79 9.14 36.22
CA VAL A 444 17.28 10.16 35.30
C VAL A 444 15.78 10.05 35.21
N LEU A 445 15.09 11.14 35.53
CA LEU A 445 13.68 11.32 35.25
C LEU A 445 13.52 11.87 33.84
N ARG A 446 12.77 11.19 33.00
CA ARG A 446 12.42 11.57 31.63
C ARG A 446 10.95 11.93 31.58
N VAL A 447 10.64 13.08 30.98
CA VAL A 447 9.26 13.49 30.71
C VAL A 447 9.17 13.82 29.23
N GLY A 448 8.24 13.20 28.52
CA GLY A 448 8.16 13.39 27.07
C GLY A 448 6.82 13.05 26.45
N ASP A 449 6.67 13.50 25.21
CA ASP A 449 5.66 12.98 24.29
C ASP A 449 6.00 11.54 23.82
N ALA A 450 5.06 10.89 23.13
CA ALA A 450 5.22 9.53 22.64
C ALA A 450 6.47 9.35 21.75
N THR A 451 6.80 10.32 20.89
CA THR A 451 7.93 10.21 19.95
C THR A 451 9.27 10.21 20.70
N HIS A 452 9.43 11.06 21.71
CA HIS A 452 10.65 11.11 22.51
C HIS A 452 10.82 9.86 23.37
N ILE A 453 9.74 9.37 23.95
CA ILE A 453 9.75 8.15 24.76
C ILE A 453 10.11 6.93 23.91
N GLU A 454 9.50 6.78 22.73
CA GLU A 454 9.85 5.70 21.83
C GLU A 454 11.31 5.78 21.34
N ARG A 455 11.84 6.98 21.11
CA ARG A 455 13.26 7.18 20.79
C ARG A 455 14.18 6.78 21.94
N TRP A 456 13.89 7.21 23.17
CA TRP A 456 14.68 6.84 24.34
C TRP A 456 14.63 5.33 24.60
N GLU A 457 13.47 4.70 24.40
CA GLU A 457 13.33 3.24 24.51
C GLU A 457 14.16 2.51 23.44
N GLN A 458 14.23 3.05 22.21
CA GLN A 458 15.09 2.53 21.15
C GLN A 458 16.59 2.68 21.46
N GLU A 459 16.99 3.81 22.05
CA GLU A 459 18.37 4.04 22.48
C GLU A 459 18.75 3.15 23.67
N ARG A 460 17.80 2.94 24.59
CA ARG A 460 17.97 2.13 25.79
C ARG A 460 18.11 0.65 25.47
N ALA A 461 17.22 0.12 24.63
CA ALA A 461 17.09 -1.30 24.32
C ALA A 461 16.94 -1.54 22.80
N PRO A 462 17.97 -1.25 21.99
CA PRO A 462 17.89 -1.31 20.52
C PRO A 462 17.48 -2.69 19.98
N GLY A 463 17.86 -3.77 20.68
CA GLY A 463 17.51 -5.13 20.30
C GLY A 463 16.00 -5.41 20.32
N ARG A 464 15.21 -4.69 21.13
CA ARG A 464 13.73 -4.83 21.13
C ARG A 464 13.07 -4.27 19.86
N PHE A 465 13.76 -3.40 19.13
CA PHE A 465 13.26 -2.77 17.91
C PHE A 465 13.67 -3.56 16.65
N VAL A 466 14.38 -4.67 16.83
CA VAL A 466 14.73 -5.61 15.77
C VAL A 466 13.97 -6.91 16.07
N PRO A 467 12.69 -7.02 15.67
CA PRO A 467 11.91 -8.21 15.94
C PRO A 467 12.56 -9.43 15.25
N MET A 468 12.57 -10.57 15.94
CA MET A 468 13.15 -11.82 15.44
C MET A 468 12.09 -12.79 14.91
N ASP A 469 10.82 -12.54 15.25
CA ASP A 469 9.67 -13.29 14.78
C ASP A 469 8.44 -12.39 14.64
N LEU A 470 7.36 -12.95 14.08
CA LEU A 470 6.11 -12.22 13.89
C LEU A 470 5.46 -11.81 15.22
N PHE A 471 5.55 -12.65 16.26
CA PHE A 471 4.92 -12.35 17.54
C PHE A 471 5.54 -11.08 18.16
N GLN A 472 6.86 -11.00 18.17
CA GLN A 472 7.60 -9.83 18.63
C GLN A 472 7.27 -8.58 17.81
N LEU A 473 7.16 -8.71 16.48
CA LEU A 473 6.74 -7.60 15.62
C LEU A 473 5.34 -7.11 15.98
N LEU A 474 4.36 -8.01 16.06
CA LEU A 474 2.96 -7.64 16.37
C LEU A 474 2.83 -7.07 17.78
N GLN A 475 3.55 -7.63 18.75
CA GLN A 475 3.62 -7.12 20.11
C GLN A 475 4.16 -5.68 20.10
N ARG A 476 5.30 -5.44 19.43
CA ARG A 476 5.89 -4.09 19.37
C ARG A 476 4.97 -3.07 18.70
N LEU A 477 4.29 -3.47 17.63
CA LEU A 477 3.30 -2.62 16.96
C LEU A 477 2.10 -2.30 17.87
N GLY A 478 1.66 -3.26 18.68
CA GLY A 478 0.60 -3.05 19.68
C GLY A 478 1.01 -2.20 20.89
N GLU A 479 2.31 -2.07 21.16
CA GLU A 479 2.89 -1.24 22.22
C GLU A 479 3.11 0.23 21.80
N SER A 480 2.58 0.67 20.65
CA SER A 480 2.70 2.07 20.20
C SER A 480 2.06 3.04 21.19
N LYS A 481 2.76 4.13 21.52
CA LYS A 481 2.29 5.11 22.51
C LYS A 481 1.38 6.18 21.89
N PRO A 482 0.17 6.44 22.42
CA PRO A 482 -0.70 7.52 21.93
C PRO A 482 -0.08 8.91 22.06
N ASN A 483 -0.36 9.78 21.08
CA ASN A 483 0.18 11.15 21.02
C ASN A 483 -0.53 12.16 21.94
N ASP A 484 -1.60 11.77 22.64
CA ASP A 484 -2.40 12.65 23.50
C ASP A 484 -2.04 12.62 24.99
N ARG A 485 -0.83 12.11 25.30
CA ARG A 485 -0.36 11.84 26.67
C ARG A 485 1.01 12.44 26.94
N VAL A 486 1.23 12.79 28.20
CA VAL A 486 2.56 13.01 28.77
C VAL A 486 2.98 11.71 29.46
N TYR A 487 4.19 11.25 29.17
CA TYR A 487 4.80 10.10 29.82
C TYR A 487 5.91 10.57 30.75
N VAL A 488 6.05 9.90 31.89
CA VAL A 488 7.06 10.12 32.90
C VAL A 488 7.74 8.79 33.20
N GLU A 489 9.03 8.69 32.91
CA GLU A 489 9.86 7.50 33.10
C GLU A 489 10.99 7.81 34.09
N LEU A 490 11.26 6.88 35.02
CA LEU A 490 12.49 6.91 35.81
C LEU A 490 13.41 5.80 35.30
N VAL A 491 14.64 6.17 34.92
CA VAL A 491 15.63 5.21 34.45
C VAL A 491 16.90 5.28 35.30
N ALA A 492 17.57 4.15 35.46
CA ALA A 492 18.87 4.06 36.11
C ALA A 492 19.94 3.51 35.16
N PRO A 493 21.20 3.99 35.24
CA PRO A 493 22.32 3.51 34.45
C PRO A 493 22.77 2.12 34.94
N ARG A 494 21.95 1.11 34.66
CA ARG A 494 22.23 -0.30 34.94
C ARG A 494 22.29 -1.04 33.60
N GLU A 495 23.44 -1.66 33.32
CA GLU A 495 23.63 -2.45 32.11
C GLU A 495 22.80 -3.74 32.15
N GLY A 496 22.13 -4.06 31.04
CA GLY A 496 21.44 -5.33 30.79
C GLY A 496 21.72 -5.85 29.39
N LEU A 497 20.97 -6.86 28.96
CA LEU A 497 21.05 -7.42 27.62
C LEU A 497 19.65 -7.68 27.06
N THR A 498 19.51 -7.46 25.76
CA THR A 498 18.45 -8.09 24.95
C THR A 498 19.04 -9.33 24.31
N VAL A 499 18.31 -10.45 24.34
CA VAL A 499 18.71 -11.71 23.71
C VAL A 499 17.58 -12.13 22.77
N SER A 500 17.89 -12.26 21.47
CA SER A 500 16.91 -12.61 20.43
C SER A 500 15.64 -11.73 20.45
N GLY A 501 15.81 -10.42 20.63
CA GLY A 501 14.72 -9.44 20.65
C GLY A 501 13.99 -9.28 21.99
N ALA A 502 14.15 -10.23 22.91
CA ALA A 502 13.57 -10.16 24.25
C ALA A 502 14.53 -9.47 25.24
N GLU A 503 13.99 -8.59 26.09
CA GLU A 503 14.75 -7.92 27.13
C GLU A 503 14.88 -8.82 28.37
N LEU A 504 16.11 -9.06 28.82
CA LEU A 504 16.39 -9.75 30.08
C LEU A 504 16.77 -8.71 31.13
N GLN A 505 15.77 -8.23 31.87
CA GLN A 505 15.98 -7.28 32.96
C GLN A 505 16.66 -7.99 34.14
N ARG A 506 17.65 -7.33 34.76
CA ARG A 506 18.32 -7.77 36.00
C ARG A 506 19.07 -9.11 35.90
N LEU A 507 19.93 -9.28 34.89
CA LEU A 507 20.86 -10.41 34.87
C LEU A 507 21.98 -10.24 35.91
N PRO A 508 22.30 -11.26 36.74
CA PRO A 508 23.48 -11.23 37.59
C PRO A 508 24.75 -10.98 36.76
N PRO A 509 25.78 -10.28 37.30
CA PRO A 509 27.04 -10.03 36.59
C PRO A 509 27.69 -11.31 36.02
N SER A 510 27.52 -12.44 36.70
CA SER A 510 27.99 -13.77 36.27
C SER A 510 27.20 -14.35 35.09
N ALA A 511 25.92 -14.02 34.92
CA ALA A 511 25.13 -14.40 33.75
C ALA A 511 25.44 -13.47 32.56
N LEU A 512 25.65 -12.18 32.82
CA LEU A 512 26.06 -11.20 31.81
C LEU A 512 27.43 -11.55 31.20
N SER A 513 28.39 -12.03 31.99
CA SER A 513 29.72 -12.40 31.47
C SER A 513 29.72 -13.65 30.59
N VAL A 514 28.78 -14.57 30.81
CA VAL A 514 28.57 -15.76 29.96
C VAL A 514 27.80 -15.41 28.69
N LEU A 515 26.81 -14.50 28.81
CA LEU A 515 25.92 -14.11 27.71
C LEU A 515 26.47 -12.98 26.83
N LYS A 516 27.46 -12.19 27.28
CA LYS A 516 28.22 -11.23 26.45
C LYS A 516 29.20 -12.03 25.58
N PRO A 517 28.90 -12.36 24.30
CA PRO A 517 29.79 -13.19 23.51
C PRO A 517 30.91 -12.30 23.00
N GLY A 518 32.18 -12.66 23.28
CA GLY A 518 33.33 -11.93 22.74
C GLY A 518 33.45 -11.96 21.21
N ARG A 519 32.59 -12.70 20.49
CA ARG A 519 32.72 -12.95 19.03
C ARG A 519 31.41 -13.19 18.23
N GLN A 520 30.21 -13.09 18.80
CA GLN A 520 28.94 -13.26 18.06
C GLN A 520 28.06 -12.02 18.19
N THR A 521 27.79 -11.35 17.06
CA THR A 521 27.31 -9.96 17.01
C THR A 521 25.81 -9.79 16.73
N ALA A 522 25.05 -10.86 16.44
CA ALA A 522 23.66 -10.75 16.00
C ALA A 522 22.60 -11.07 17.06
N THR A 523 22.92 -11.89 18.07
CA THR A 523 21.92 -12.49 18.98
C THR A 523 21.74 -11.75 20.31
N SER A 524 22.66 -10.84 20.66
CA SER A 524 22.61 -10.10 21.92
C SER A 524 22.99 -8.63 21.71
N GLN A 525 22.15 -7.71 22.16
CA GLN A 525 22.47 -6.27 22.15
C GLN A 525 22.41 -5.69 23.57
N PRO A 526 23.27 -4.71 23.90
CA PRO A 526 23.30 -4.12 25.23
C PRO A 526 22.00 -3.36 25.52
N VAL A 527 21.52 -3.49 26.75
CA VAL A 527 20.55 -2.58 27.34
C VAL A 527 21.34 -1.58 28.18
N ARG A 528 21.24 -0.30 27.87
CA ARG A 528 22.09 0.73 28.50
C ARG A 528 21.58 1.17 29.86
N GLU A 529 20.27 1.16 30.02
CA GLU A 529 19.59 1.62 31.24
C GLU A 529 18.42 0.69 31.56
N THR A 530 18.10 0.61 32.85
CA THR A 530 16.90 -0.10 33.31
C THR A 530 15.77 0.91 33.53
N LEU A 531 14.62 0.67 32.91
CA LEU A 531 13.38 1.38 33.23
C LEU A 531 12.89 0.91 34.60
N LEU A 532 12.81 1.83 35.56
CA LEU A 532 12.43 1.54 36.94
C LEU A 532 10.93 1.72 37.17
N LEU A 533 10.36 2.77 36.56
CA LEU A 533 8.94 3.06 36.62
C LEU A 533 8.52 3.86 35.38
N GLU A 534 7.25 3.70 35.00
CA GLU A 534 6.59 4.51 33.99
C GLU A 534 5.22 4.97 34.52
N ARG A 535 4.85 6.23 34.24
CA ARG A 535 3.52 6.79 34.44
C ARG A 535 3.12 7.60 33.21
N GLU A 536 1.82 7.69 32.97
CA GLU A 536 1.26 8.48 31.88
C GLU A 536 0.01 9.24 32.33
N SER A 537 -0.25 10.39 31.71
CA SER A 537 -1.50 11.14 31.91
C SER A 537 -2.03 11.68 30.58
N PRO A 538 -3.32 11.50 30.26
CA PRO A 538 -3.93 12.10 29.08
C PRO A 538 -4.05 13.63 29.22
N VAL A 539 -3.93 14.33 28.09
CA VAL A 539 -3.98 15.81 28.00
C VAL A 539 -5.21 16.28 27.21
N GLY A 540 -5.78 15.40 26.38
CA GLY A 540 -6.86 15.73 25.44
C GLY A 540 -6.39 16.61 24.27
N ALA A 541 -5.09 16.70 24.03
CA ALA A 541 -4.44 17.43 22.95
C ALA A 541 -3.16 16.69 22.55
N VAL A 542 -2.71 16.84 21.31
CA VAL A 542 -1.45 16.26 20.85
C VAL A 542 -0.29 16.93 21.60
N VAL A 543 0.49 16.13 22.30
CA VAL A 543 1.60 16.59 23.15
C VAL A 543 2.89 16.63 22.35
N ARG A 544 3.72 17.65 22.57
CA ARG A 544 5.04 17.80 21.96
C ARG A 544 6.09 18.29 22.96
N GLY A 545 7.29 17.76 22.85
CA GLY A 545 8.45 18.17 23.63
C GLY A 545 8.88 17.12 24.64
N ALA A 546 9.99 17.41 25.30
CA ALA A 546 10.61 16.51 26.26
C ALA A 546 11.58 17.27 27.17
N HIS A 547 11.75 16.78 28.39
CA HIS A 547 12.71 17.26 29.38
C HIS A 547 13.29 16.09 30.16
N THR A 548 14.52 16.26 30.65
CA THR A 548 15.18 15.29 31.53
C THR A 548 15.66 15.99 32.80
N VAL A 549 15.54 15.31 33.94
CA VAL A 549 16.00 15.79 35.24
C VAL A 549 16.87 14.71 35.89
N GLU A 550 18.08 15.06 36.29
CA GLU A 550 18.95 14.16 37.07
C GLU A 550 18.58 14.23 38.55
N LEU A 551 18.49 13.07 39.19
CA LEU A 551 18.19 12.91 40.61
C LEU A 551 19.27 12.08 41.28
N ARG A 552 19.67 12.47 42.49
CA ARG A 552 20.63 11.75 43.33
C ARG A 552 19.91 10.89 44.36
N VAL A 553 20.24 9.60 44.41
CA VAL A 553 19.72 8.64 45.37
C VAL A 553 20.71 8.47 46.52
N GLU A 554 20.25 8.66 47.75
CA GLU A 554 21.00 8.43 48.99
C GLU A 554 20.31 7.33 49.82
N ARG A 555 21.06 6.35 50.36
CA ARG A 555 20.52 5.48 51.40
C ARG A 555 20.60 6.16 52.77
N ARG A 556 19.69 5.75 53.66
CA ARG A 556 19.66 6.21 55.05
C ARG A 556 20.84 5.68 55.86
#